data_AF-A0A5D2V5S4-F1
#
_entry.id   AF-A0A5D2V5S4-F1
#
_cell.length_a   1.000
_cell.length_b   1.000
_cell.length_c   1.000
_cell.angle_alpha   90.00
_cell.angle_beta   90.00
_cell.angle_gamma   90.00
#
_symmetry.space_group_name_H-M   'P 1'
#
loop_
_entity.id
_entity.type
_entity.pdbx_description
1 polymer ?
#
loop_
_entity_poly.entity_id
_entity_poly.type
_entity_poly.pdbx_seq_one_letter_code
_entity_poly.pdbx_strand_id
1 'polypeptide(L)'
;MAFCLFSSFPVCSSPIHSKWKSFSYNGSSFRRLIVFSTSQSDTTNKTSIEDVTITRRSANYHPAIWDYDYVQSLRNDFVQDESYKERSRKLKEEVRMMLGNVVDRLEKLELIDTLQRLGLSYHFEAEINNTLKNISSDRISTAAWKKENLYATALEFRLLRQHGYKVDQDVFTYFMDDVGNIKSSLNQDFKGLLNLYEASYLLLEGETMLENARELAAKLLKQYLKENNDHQYLSMLVDHALELPLHWRMPRLEARWFIDEYEKSKDKNPIILELAILDYNIVQSIHQEDLRYASTWWKELGLGKRFSFARDRLMENFLWTVGMEIAPEDGKSRIFLTMVYALITVIDDVYDLYGTLDELELLTDVVERWDINAIQRLPDYMKIYYHALYNSVNEMAFDTLKEQGINVIPFLKKLWTDLCKAYLLEAKWYYSGYTPTLQEYIDNAWISIGGSLVLAHSYLVNDHITEEGLHSIQENYSDIVYRSSLIIRLANDLGTSSYELKRGDIPKSIQCYMHESGASEEEAREHIRKLIDSTWKKINEDQMAKLPFPHFEG
;
A
#
# COMPACT_ATOMS: atom_id res chain seq x y z
N MET A 1 5.44 0.43 -4.96
CA MET A 1 5.29 -0.42 -3.75
C MET A 1 5.20 0.46 -2.52
N ALA A 2 3.99 0.70 -2.04
CA ALA A 2 3.73 1.43 -0.80
C ALA A 2 2.74 0.62 0.04
N PHE A 3 3.26 -0.32 0.84
CA PHE A 3 2.42 -1.33 1.49
C PHE A 3 2.55 -1.41 3.02
N CYS A 4 3.14 -0.41 3.67
CA CYS A 4 3.33 -0.40 5.12
C CYS A 4 2.67 0.80 5.80
N LEU A 5 1.33 0.94 5.78
CA LEU A 5 0.65 1.87 6.69
C LEU A 5 -0.71 1.35 7.14
N PHE A 6 -1.04 1.65 8.41
CA PHE A 6 -2.31 1.39 9.12
C PHE A 6 -2.45 0.11 9.95
N SER A 7 -1.36 -0.37 10.55
CA SER A 7 -1.50 -1.21 11.75
C SER A 7 -1.22 -0.43 13.06
N SER A 8 -0.67 0.78 13.02
CA SER A 8 -0.25 1.50 14.24
C SER A 8 -0.63 2.99 14.25
N PHE A 9 -1.90 3.34 14.46
CA PHE A 9 -2.25 4.67 14.99
C PHE A 9 -3.22 4.52 16.16
N PRO A 10 -2.82 4.83 17.42
CA PRO A 10 -3.79 5.23 18.41
C PRO A 10 -4.39 6.56 17.95
N VAL A 11 -5.72 6.64 17.96
CA VAL A 11 -6.48 7.86 17.76
C VAL A 11 -5.96 8.93 18.72
N CYS A 12 -5.07 9.80 18.23
CA CYS A 12 -4.63 11.00 18.92
C CYS A 12 -4.97 12.19 18.02
N SER A 13 -6.12 12.79 18.37
CA SER A 13 -6.52 14.18 18.16
C SER A 13 -5.60 15.05 17.30
N SER A 14 -6.00 15.31 16.05
CA SER A 14 -5.57 16.52 15.34
C SER A 14 -6.52 17.67 15.70
N PRO A 15 -6.00 18.89 15.96
CA PRO A 15 -6.81 20.02 16.41
C PRO A 15 -7.69 20.54 15.27
N ILE A 16 -9.01 20.38 15.43
CA ILE A 16 -10.02 20.97 14.57
C ILE A 16 -10.04 22.48 14.81
N HIS A 17 -9.23 23.24 14.09
CA HIS A 17 -9.49 24.67 13.89
C HIS A 17 -8.95 25.15 12.53
N SER A 18 -9.75 24.95 11.49
CA SER A 18 -9.80 25.89 10.37
C SER A 18 -11.26 26.25 10.11
N LYS A 19 -11.61 27.52 10.36
CA LYS A 19 -12.93 28.07 10.14
C LYS A 19 -13.15 28.25 8.64
N TRP A 20 -13.94 27.38 8.03
CA TRP A 20 -14.50 27.62 6.70
C TRP A 20 -15.88 28.25 6.84
N LYS A 21 -16.03 29.46 6.29
CA LYS A 21 -17.31 30.18 6.23
C LYS A 21 -18.22 29.49 5.21
N SER A 22 -19.41 29.09 5.65
CA SER A 22 -20.45 28.54 4.79
C SER A 22 -21.13 29.65 3.96
N PHE A 23 -21.46 29.32 2.71
CA PHE A 23 -22.46 30.01 1.91
C PHE A 23 -23.59 29.03 1.61
N SER A 24 -24.81 29.41 1.99
CA SER A 24 -26.05 28.68 1.70
C SER A 24 -26.60 29.10 0.34
N TYR A 25 -27.07 28.15 -0.47
CA TYR A 25 -28.11 28.43 -1.46
C TYR A 25 -29.03 27.21 -1.68
N ASN A 26 -30.31 27.52 -1.92
CA ASN A 26 -31.48 26.64 -1.85
C ASN A 26 -31.92 26.07 -3.21
N GLY A 27 -32.54 24.89 -3.17
CA GLY A 27 -33.50 24.36 -4.16
C GLY A 27 -32.88 23.51 -5.29
N SER A 28 -33.47 22.40 -5.77
CA SER A 28 -34.77 21.78 -5.52
C SER A 28 -34.84 20.36 -6.15
N SER A 29 -35.37 19.40 -5.38
CA SER A 29 -36.26 18.27 -5.73
C SER A 29 -36.24 17.64 -7.14
N PHE A 30 -35.98 16.32 -7.22
CA PHE A 30 -36.71 15.38 -8.10
C PHE A 30 -36.98 14.02 -7.43
N ARG A 31 -38.06 13.37 -7.86
CA ARG A 31 -38.95 12.45 -7.11
C ARG A 31 -38.54 10.97 -7.15
N ARG A 32 -38.85 10.28 -6.04
CA ARG A 32 -38.90 8.81 -5.88
C ARG A 32 -39.97 8.15 -6.77
N LEU A 33 -39.65 6.96 -7.28
CA LEU A 33 -40.64 5.93 -7.64
C LEU A 33 -40.66 4.88 -6.51
N ILE A 34 -41.82 4.75 -5.86
CA ILE A 34 -42.14 3.72 -4.86
C ILE A 34 -42.92 2.63 -5.59
N VAL A 35 -42.44 1.38 -5.53
CA VAL A 35 -43.23 0.21 -5.93
C VAL A 35 -43.81 -0.41 -4.65
N PHE A 36 -45.13 -0.43 -4.56
CA PHE A 36 -45.86 -1.19 -3.53
C PHE A 36 -45.86 -2.67 -3.92
N SER A 37 -45.47 -3.56 -3.01
CA SER A 37 -45.84 -4.98 -3.09
C SER A 37 -46.92 -5.29 -2.06
N THR A 38 -47.97 -5.94 -2.53
CA THR A 38 -49.12 -6.40 -1.75
C THR A 38 -48.78 -7.68 -1.00
N SER A 39 -49.05 -7.70 0.31
CA SER A 39 -48.98 -8.89 1.15
C SER A 39 -50.14 -9.85 0.85
N GLN A 40 -49.83 -11.10 0.52
CA GLN A 40 -50.74 -12.23 0.72
C GLN A 40 -50.23 -13.04 1.92
N SER A 41 -51.12 -13.26 2.88
CA SER A 41 -50.88 -14.05 4.08
C SER A 41 -51.21 -15.52 3.80
N ASP A 42 -50.20 -16.38 3.77
CA ASP A 42 -50.41 -17.83 3.87
C ASP A 42 -50.04 -18.30 5.28
N THR A 43 -51.04 -18.80 5.99
CA THR A 43 -50.92 -19.49 7.28
C THR A 43 -50.28 -20.86 7.08
N THR A 44 -49.10 -21.07 7.65
CA THR A 44 -48.50 -22.40 7.80
C THR A 44 -48.13 -22.68 9.26
N ASN A 45 -48.45 -23.91 9.67
CA ASN A 45 -48.37 -24.43 11.04
C ASN A 45 -46.95 -24.34 11.62
N LYS A 46 -46.84 -23.75 12.82
CA LYS A 46 -45.64 -23.76 13.65
C LYS A 46 -45.39 -25.16 14.21
N THR A 47 -44.49 -25.90 13.59
CA THR A 47 -43.73 -26.94 14.27
C THR A 47 -42.61 -26.23 15.04
N SER A 48 -42.61 -26.34 16.36
CA SER A 48 -41.59 -25.78 17.24
C SER A 48 -40.25 -26.47 17.00
N ILE A 49 -39.41 -25.88 16.16
CA ILE A 49 -37.97 -26.14 16.14
C ILE A 49 -37.43 -25.37 17.36
N GLU A 50 -36.72 -26.07 18.24
CA GLU A 50 -35.94 -25.41 19.29
C GLU A 50 -34.97 -24.43 18.60
N ASP A 51 -35.24 -23.12 18.76
CA ASP A 51 -34.32 -22.06 18.32
C ASP A 51 -33.03 -22.23 19.12
N VAL A 52 -32.06 -22.93 18.53
CA VAL A 52 -30.68 -22.89 19.02
C VAL A 52 -30.25 -21.45 18.87
N THR A 53 -30.24 -20.70 19.98
CA THR A 53 -29.73 -19.33 20.02
C THR A 53 -28.26 -19.35 19.61
N ILE A 54 -27.97 -19.07 18.34
CA ILE A 54 -26.59 -18.95 17.85
C ILE A 54 -26.02 -17.65 18.42
N THR A 55 -25.17 -17.78 19.44
CA THR A 55 -24.42 -16.64 19.98
C THR A 55 -23.30 -16.27 19.01
N ARG A 56 -23.42 -15.11 18.35
CA ARG A 56 -22.40 -14.60 17.43
C ARG A 56 -21.47 -13.61 18.12
N ARG A 57 -20.19 -13.65 17.77
CA ARG A 57 -19.21 -12.67 18.25
C ARG A 57 -19.38 -11.35 17.49
N SER A 58 -18.99 -10.26 18.14
CA SER A 58 -18.92 -8.92 17.54
C SER A 58 -17.75 -8.16 18.14
N ALA A 59 -17.03 -7.42 17.30
CA ALA A 59 -15.93 -6.55 17.70
C ALA A 59 -16.39 -5.13 18.04
N ASN A 60 -17.70 -4.84 17.90
CA ASN A 60 -18.27 -3.50 18.09
C ASN A 60 -17.54 -2.40 17.30
N TYR A 61 -17.33 -2.65 16.01
CA TYR A 61 -16.63 -1.71 15.14
C TYR A 61 -17.32 -0.33 15.12
N HIS A 62 -16.50 0.72 15.11
CA HIS A 62 -16.99 2.07 14.87
C HIS A 62 -17.56 2.20 13.45
N PRO A 63 -18.57 3.06 13.23
CA PRO A 63 -19.09 3.33 11.90
C PRO A 63 -18.00 3.91 10.98
N ALA A 64 -18.30 4.04 9.67
CA ALA A 64 -17.43 4.73 8.74
C ALA A 64 -17.09 6.14 9.27
N ILE A 65 -15.80 6.50 9.22
CA ILE A 65 -15.32 7.82 9.69
C ILE A 65 -15.91 8.94 8.83
N TRP A 66 -16.07 8.68 7.53
CA TRP A 66 -16.61 9.63 6.57
C TRP A 66 -18.03 9.27 6.18
N ASP A 67 -18.90 10.28 6.20
CA ASP A 67 -20.23 10.17 5.62
C ASP A 67 -20.12 10.12 4.10
N TYR A 68 -20.72 9.11 3.48
CA TYR A 68 -20.71 9.00 2.03
C TYR A 68 -21.52 10.11 1.35
N ASP A 69 -22.51 10.72 2.00
CA ASP A 69 -23.15 11.92 1.44
C ASP A 69 -22.17 13.11 1.39
N TYR A 70 -21.28 13.22 2.37
CA TYR A 70 -20.19 14.20 2.33
C TYR A 70 -19.19 13.89 1.20
N VAL A 71 -18.78 12.63 1.03
CA VAL A 71 -17.90 12.21 -0.08
C VAL A 71 -18.51 12.60 -1.44
N GLN A 72 -19.82 12.36 -1.62
CA GLN A 72 -20.54 12.72 -2.84
C GLN A 72 -20.64 14.25 -3.05
N SER A 73 -20.55 15.04 -1.97
CA SER A 73 -20.66 16.50 -2.02
C SER A 73 -19.34 17.23 -2.36
N LEU A 74 -18.21 16.50 -2.39
CA LEU A 74 -16.89 17.08 -2.67
C LEU A 74 -16.91 17.77 -4.05
N ARG A 75 -16.39 19.00 -4.09
CA ARG A 75 -16.30 19.84 -5.29
C ARG A 75 -14.84 20.03 -5.69
N ASN A 76 -14.58 19.87 -6.98
CA ASN A 76 -13.23 19.82 -7.53
C ASN A 76 -13.08 20.82 -8.68
N ASP A 77 -12.58 22.01 -8.35
CA ASP A 77 -12.38 23.07 -9.34
C ASP A 77 -11.14 22.80 -10.22
N PHE A 78 -10.18 22.00 -9.75
CA PHE A 78 -8.92 21.71 -10.45
C PHE A 78 -9.06 20.86 -11.72
N VAL A 79 -10.05 19.95 -11.79
CA VAL A 79 -10.32 19.18 -13.03
C VAL A 79 -11.08 20.01 -14.06
N GLN A 80 -11.95 20.91 -13.58
CA GLN A 80 -12.92 21.63 -14.42
C GLN A 80 -12.33 22.90 -15.03
N ASP A 81 -11.42 23.58 -14.32
CA ASP A 81 -10.80 24.80 -14.79
C ASP A 81 -9.51 24.50 -15.59
N GLU A 82 -9.62 24.60 -16.92
CA GLU A 82 -8.52 24.41 -17.87
C GLU A 82 -7.34 25.35 -17.63
N SER A 83 -7.53 26.47 -16.92
CA SER A 83 -6.42 27.38 -16.59
C SER A 83 -5.35 26.71 -15.71
N TYR A 84 -5.75 25.81 -14.80
CA TYR A 84 -4.82 25.05 -13.96
C TYR A 84 -4.01 24.05 -14.79
N LYS A 85 -4.65 23.34 -15.73
CA LYS A 85 -3.95 22.40 -16.62
C LYS A 85 -2.95 23.12 -17.52
N GLU A 86 -3.34 24.27 -18.08
CA GLU A 86 -2.45 25.08 -18.92
C GLU A 86 -1.27 25.66 -18.12
N ARG A 87 -1.49 26.10 -16.87
CA ARG A 87 -0.39 26.52 -15.99
C ARG A 87 0.56 25.36 -15.66
N SER A 88 0.01 24.20 -15.34
CA SER A 88 0.77 22.97 -15.07
C SER A 88 1.64 22.59 -16.28
N ARG A 89 1.09 22.63 -17.51
CA ARG A 89 1.84 22.35 -18.74
C ARG A 89 3.05 23.28 -18.93
N LYS A 90 2.85 24.59 -18.72
CA LYS A 90 3.96 25.58 -18.80
C LYS A 90 5.05 25.32 -17.77
N LEU A 91 4.66 25.07 -16.52
CA LEU A 91 5.61 24.76 -15.45
C LEU A 91 6.39 23.47 -15.75
N LYS A 92 5.74 22.43 -16.29
CA LYS A 92 6.41 21.19 -16.74
C LYS A 92 7.45 21.47 -17.82
N GLU A 93 7.15 22.32 -18.80
CA GLU A 93 8.12 22.73 -19.83
C GLU A 93 9.32 23.47 -19.21
N GLU A 94 9.09 24.39 -18.28
CA GLU A 94 10.15 25.10 -17.57
C GLU A 94 11.05 24.13 -16.78
N VAL A 95 10.48 23.19 -16.03
CA VAL A 95 11.24 22.18 -15.27
C VAL A 95 12.01 21.23 -16.20
N ARG A 96 11.43 20.84 -17.34
CA ARG A 96 12.13 20.05 -18.37
C ARG A 96 13.35 20.79 -18.92
N MET A 97 13.24 22.09 -19.15
CA MET A 97 14.38 22.92 -19.55
C MET A 97 15.44 23.01 -18.45
N MET A 98 15.03 23.08 -17.17
CA MET A 98 15.98 23.03 -16.04
C MET A 98 16.77 21.72 -16.05
N LEU A 99 16.10 20.57 -16.12
CA LEU A 99 16.74 19.25 -16.19
C LEU A 99 17.77 19.15 -17.33
N GLY A 100 17.46 19.72 -18.50
CA GLY A 100 18.36 19.76 -19.65
C GLY A 100 19.57 20.71 -19.48
N ASN A 101 19.40 21.79 -18.71
CA ASN A 101 20.40 22.85 -18.55
C ASN A 101 21.38 22.63 -17.40
N VAL A 102 21.03 21.84 -16.37
CA VAL A 102 21.98 21.52 -15.31
C VAL A 102 23.18 20.81 -15.94
N VAL A 103 24.40 21.21 -15.56
CA VAL A 103 25.65 20.58 -16.06
C VAL A 103 26.29 19.74 -14.97
N ASP A 104 26.28 20.23 -13.72
CA ASP A 104 26.82 19.51 -12.58
C ASP A 104 26.04 18.22 -12.30
N ARG A 105 26.76 17.14 -11.99
CA ARG A 105 26.15 15.82 -11.81
C ARG A 105 25.44 15.68 -10.47
N LEU A 106 26.00 16.26 -9.42
CA LEU A 106 25.39 16.21 -8.11
C LEU A 106 24.10 17.04 -8.11
N GLU A 107 24.13 18.24 -8.69
CA GLU A 107 22.94 19.08 -8.85
C GLU A 107 21.85 18.37 -9.67
N LYS A 108 22.21 17.59 -10.70
CA LYS A 108 21.23 16.76 -11.44
C LYS A 108 20.59 15.71 -10.56
N LEU A 109 21.39 14.98 -9.78
CA LEU A 109 20.88 13.94 -8.89
C LEU A 109 20.00 14.55 -7.79
N GLU A 110 20.39 15.69 -7.23
CA GLU A 110 19.59 16.45 -6.25
C GLU A 110 18.26 16.92 -6.85
N LEU A 111 18.26 17.37 -8.11
CA LEU A 111 17.04 17.75 -8.82
C LEU A 111 16.12 16.55 -9.05
N ILE A 112 16.67 15.40 -9.49
CA ILE A 112 15.90 14.17 -9.67
C ILE A 112 15.27 13.71 -8.34
N ASP A 113 16.07 13.67 -7.26
CA ASP A 113 15.59 13.30 -5.92
C ASP A 113 14.48 14.24 -5.44
N THR A 114 14.64 15.54 -5.66
CA THR A 114 13.62 16.55 -5.32
C THR A 114 12.33 16.31 -6.10
N LEU A 115 12.40 16.03 -7.41
CA LEU A 115 11.22 15.76 -8.23
C LEU A 115 10.51 14.46 -7.82
N GLN A 116 11.26 13.40 -7.49
CA GLN A 116 10.69 12.15 -6.99
C GLN A 116 9.96 12.36 -5.66
N ARG A 117 10.61 13.02 -4.69
CA ARG A 117 10.04 13.26 -3.36
C ARG A 117 8.86 14.22 -3.37
N LEU A 118 8.79 15.14 -4.34
CA LEU A 118 7.64 16.01 -4.56
C LEU A 118 6.49 15.32 -5.33
N GLY A 119 6.67 14.06 -5.73
CA GLY A 119 5.67 13.31 -6.49
C GLY A 119 5.48 13.83 -7.93
N LEU A 120 6.54 14.35 -8.55
CA LEU A 120 6.54 14.91 -9.90
C LEU A 120 7.28 14.05 -10.93
N SER A 121 8.00 13.01 -10.51
CA SER A 121 8.90 12.22 -11.36
C SER A 121 8.22 11.62 -12.58
N TYR A 122 6.97 11.18 -12.45
CA TYR A 122 6.20 10.55 -13.54
C TYR A 122 5.98 11.48 -14.76
N HIS A 123 6.12 12.81 -14.61
CA HIS A 123 6.08 13.75 -15.75
C HIS A 123 7.40 13.83 -16.54
N PHE A 124 8.49 13.27 -15.98
CA PHE A 124 9.86 13.47 -16.44
C PHE A 124 10.63 12.14 -16.57
N GLU A 125 9.95 11.01 -16.68
CA GLU A 125 10.56 9.67 -16.71
C GLU A 125 11.60 9.55 -17.83
N ALA A 126 11.30 10.05 -19.02
CA ALA A 126 12.22 10.02 -20.15
C ALA A 126 13.53 10.76 -19.85
N GLU A 127 13.44 11.96 -19.25
CA GLU A 127 14.60 12.77 -18.87
C GLU A 127 15.40 12.13 -17.73
N ILE A 128 14.70 11.59 -16.71
CA ILE A 128 15.30 10.91 -15.56
C ILE A 128 16.02 9.64 -16.03
N ASN A 129 15.35 8.78 -16.79
CA ASN A 129 15.90 7.53 -17.31
C ASN A 129 17.12 7.77 -18.19
N ASN A 130 17.05 8.75 -19.10
CA ASN A 130 18.21 9.12 -19.92
C ASN A 130 19.37 9.63 -19.06
N THR A 131 19.10 10.44 -18.03
CA THR A 131 20.14 10.96 -17.13
C THR A 131 20.82 9.84 -16.34
N LEU A 132 20.05 8.97 -15.70
CA LEU A 132 20.58 7.85 -14.92
C LEU A 132 21.31 6.81 -15.79
N LYS A 133 20.82 6.58 -17.02
CA LYS A 133 21.52 5.74 -18.01
C LYS A 133 22.89 6.30 -18.37
N ASN A 134 22.98 7.62 -18.60
CA ASN A 134 24.25 8.26 -18.91
C ASN A 134 25.22 8.16 -17.73
N ILE A 135 24.74 8.39 -16.50
CA ILE A 135 25.53 8.26 -15.27
C ILE A 135 26.05 6.83 -15.08
N SER A 136 25.19 5.81 -15.27
CA SER A 136 25.58 4.39 -15.08
C SER A 136 26.53 3.87 -16.16
N SER A 137 26.42 4.38 -17.40
CA SER A 137 27.28 3.98 -18.52
C SER A 137 28.69 4.59 -18.47
N ASP A 138 28.86 5.70 -17.76
CA ASP A 138 30.14 6.42 -17.67
C ASP A 138 31.07 5.75 -16.65
N ARG A 139 31.58 4.57 -17.01
CA ARG A 139 32.58 3.83 -16.22
C ARG A 139 33.95 4.53 -16.14
N ILE A 140 34.18 5.56 -16.96
CA ILE A 140 35.49 6.20 -17.16
C ILE A 140 35.65 7.44 -16.26
N SER A 141 34.58 8.07 -15.78
CA SER A 141 34.67 9.24 -14.88
C SER A 141 34.81 8.90 -13.39
N THR A 142 35.27 7.71 -13.04
CA THR A 142 35.55 7.30 -11.66
C THR A 142 36.61 8.21 -11.03
N ALA A 143 36.19 9.29 -10.35
CA ALA A 143 36.59 9.61 -8.97
C ALA A 143 36.37 11.08 -8.61
N ALA A 144 36.60 12.07 -9.47
CA ALA A 144 36.90 13.42 -8.96
C ALA A 144 35.78 14.10 -8.14
N TRP A 145 34.52 14.08 -8.60
CA TRP A 145 33.40 14.76 -7.91
C TRP A 145 32.79 13.95 -6.76
N LYS A 146 33.03 12.63 -6.73
CA LYS A 146 32.61 11.71 -5.66
C LYS A 146 33.69 11.43 -4.62
N LYS A 147 34.96 11.69 -4.96
CA LYS A 147 36.09 11.39 -4.10
C LYS A 147 35.87 12.12 -2.79
N GLU A 148 35.85 11.36 -1.69
CA GLU A 148 35.66 11.89 -0.34
C GLU A 148 34.26 12.49 -0.07
N ASN A 149 33.29 12.36 -0.97
CA ASN A 149 31.92 12.86 -0.78
C ASN A 149 30.92 11.70 -0.56
N LEU A 150 30.63 11.43 0.72
CA LEU A 150 29.69 10.38 1.13
C LEU A 150 28.27 10.65 0.61
N TYR A 151 27.83 11.90 0.72
CA TYR A 151 26.52 12.34 0.26
C TYR A 151 26.29 12.04 -1.23
N ALA A 152 27.22 12.48 -2.09
CA ALA A 152 27.13 12.27 -3.53
C ALA A 152 27.13 10.78 -3.90
N THR A 153 27.98 9.99 -3.25
CA THR A 153 28.07 8.55 -3.50
C THR A 153 26.79 7.82 -3.10
N ALA A 154 26.24 8.14 -1.93
CA ALA A 154 25.02 7.52 -1.44
C ALA A 154 23.79 7.90 -2.26
N LEU A 155 23.67 9.18 -2.67
CA LEU A 155 22.58 9.65 -3.52
C LEU A 155 22.59 8.97 -4.89
N GLU A 156 23.76 8.93 -5.57
CA GLU A 156 23.89 8.25 -6.85
C GLU A 156 23.55 6.76 -6.72
N PHE A 157 24.11 6.08 -5.72
CA PHE A 157 23.84 4.67 -5.46
C PHE A 157 22.35 4.39 -5.30
N ARG A 158 21.67 5.19 -4.46
CA ARG A 158 20.23 5.04 -4.21
C ARG A 158 19.42 5.22 -5.49
N LEU A 159 19.62 6.34 -6.19
CA LEU A 159 18.87 6.65 -7.41
C LEU A 159 19.12 5.61 -8.52
N LEU A 160 20.35 5.15 -8.69
CA LEU A 160 20.67 4.10 -9.65
C LEU A 160 19.98 2.77 -9.31
N ARG A 161 20.05 2.31 -8.06
CA ARG A 161 19.40 1.05 -7.66
C ARG A 161 17.88 1.12 -7.70
N GLN A 162 17.28 2.25 -7.31
CA GLN A 162 15.84 2.48 -7.43
C GLN A 162 15.35 2.34 -8.88
N HIS A 163 16.21 2.65 -9.84
CA HIS A 163 15.94 2.53 -11.29
C HIS A 163 16.50 1.23 -11.90
N GLY A 164 16.76 0.21 -11.08
CA GLY A 164 17.15 -1.13 -11.54
C GLY A 164 18.61 -1.26 -12.02
N TYR A 165 19.44 -0.23 -11.86
CA TYR A 165 20.86 -0.33 -12.22
C TYR A 165 21.64 -1.11 -11.17
N LYS A 166 22.49 -2.04 -11.63
CA LYS A 166 23.38 -2.80 -10.76
C LYS A 166 24.60 -1.96 -10.36
N VAL A 167 24.60 -1.50 -9.10
CA VAL A 167 25.72 -0.82 -8.45
C VAL A 167 26.17 -1.65 -7.27
N ASP A 168 27.47 -1.96 -7.17
CA ASP A 168 28.03 -2.78 -6.09
C ASP A 168 28.22 -1.98 -4.79
N GLN A 169 28.07 -2.60 -3.61
CA GLN A 169 28.35 -1.96 -2.32
C GLN A 169 29.80 -1.46 -2.19
N ASP A 170 30.74 -2.00 -2.96
CA ASP A 170 32.16 -1.64 -2.97
C ASP A 170 32.42 -0.14 -3.25
N VAL A 171 31.44 0.57 -3.81
CA VAL A 171 31.51 2.04 -3.94
C VAL A 171 31.66 2.75 -2.59
N PHE A 172 31.25 2.09 -1.49
CA PHE A 172 31.36 2.64 -0.14
C PHE A 172 32.66 2.29 0.58
N THR A 173 33.50 1.40 0.05
CA THR A 173 34.75 0.95 0.68
C THR A 173 35.67 2.12 1.06
N TYR A 174 35.69 3.18 0.24
CA TYR A 174 36.48 4.38 0.53
C TYR A 174 36.06 5.08 1.85
N PHE A 175 34.80 4.98 2.26
CA PHE A 175 34.25 5.60 3.47
C PHE A 175 34.36 4.71 4.71
N MET A 176 34.89 3.49 4.55
CA MET A 176 35.05 2.53 5.64
C MET A 176 36.49 2.48 6.16
N ASP A 177 36.66 2.19 7.45
CA ASP A 177 37.94 1.93 8.10
C ASP A 177 38.43 0.49 7.85
N ASP A 178 39.63 0.16 8.33
CA ASP A 178 40.25 -1.16 8.13
C ASP A 178 39.47 -2.31 8.80
N VAL A 179 38.52 -1.99 9.68
CA VAL A 179 37.64 -2.95 10.39
C VAL A 179 36.25 -3.00 9.75
N GLY A 180 35.99 -2.18 8.73
CA GLY A 180 34.72 -2.13 8.01
C GLY A 180 33.65 -1.22 8.62
N ASN A 181 34.02 -0.34 9.56
CA ASN A 181 33.10 0.68 10.10
C ASN A 181 33.20 1.99 9.32
N ILE A 182 32.18 2.84 9.40
CA ILE A 182 32.24 4.20 8.83
C ILE A 182 33.41 4.96 9.47
N LYS A 183 34.29 5.54 8.64
CA LYS A 183 35.45 6.32 9.10
C LYS A 183 35.02 7.41 10.07
N SER A 184 35.74 7.52 11.19
CA SER A 184 35.45 8.51 12.24
C SER A 184 35.43 9.96 11.75
N SER A 185 36.17 10.27 10.68
CA SER A 185 36.17 11.57 10.02
C SER A 185 34.80 11.97 9.44
N LEU A 186 33.90 11.00 9.20
CA LEU A 186 32.57 11.20 8.63
C LEU A 186 31.47 11.26 9.69
N ASN A 187 31.81 11.09 10.98
CA ASN A 187 30.82 11.04 12.07
C ASN A 187 30.05 12.36 12.28
N GLN A 188 30.46 13.45 11.62
CA GLN A 188 29.80 14.76 11.66
C GLN A 188 29.23 15.18 10.29
N ASP A 189 29.41 14.36 9.23
CA ASP A 189 28.78 14.58 7.93
C ASP A 189 27.35 14.04 7.96
N PHE A 190 26.46 14.72 8.69
CA PHE A 190 25.08 14.25 8.89
C PHE A 190 24.25 14.20 7.59
N LYS A 191 24.54 15.06 6.61
CA LYS A 191 23.91 15.00 5.27
C LYS A 191 24.34 13.73 4.54
N GLY A 192 25.64 13.40 4.58
CA GLY A 192 26.18 12.15 4.04
C GLY A 192 25.65 10.91 4.75
N LEU A 193 25.64 10.91 6.10
CA LEU A 193 25.12 9.81 6.91
C LEU A 193 23.62 9.55 6.68
N LEU A 194 22.81 10.60 6.55
CA LEU A 194 21.39 10.47 6.19
C LEU A 194 21.22 9.79 4.84
N ASN A 195 21.98 10.20 3.83
CA ASN A 195 21.84 9.61 2.50
C ASN A 195 22.40 8.19 2.44
N LEU A 196 23.45 7.88 3.20
CA LEU A 196 23.94 6.51 3.37
C LEU A 196 22.89 5.63 4.04
N TYR A 197 22.23 6.13 5.09
CA TYR A 197 21.12 5.44 5.76
C TYR A 197 19.99 5.15 4.76
N GLU A 198 19.52 6.14 4.01
CA GLU A 198 18.48 5.93 2.99
C GLU A 198 18.90 4.96 1.88
N ALA A 199 20.13 5.10 1.37
CA ALA A 199 20.69 4.21 0.35
C ALA A 199 20.80 2.77 0.82
N SER A 200 21.11 2.55 2.10
CA SER A 200 21.28 1.22 2.66
C SER A 200 20.00 0.39 2.65
N TYR A 201 18.80 0.97 2.55
CA TYR A 201 17.55 0.21 2.42
C TYR A 201 17.35 -0.45 1.04
N LEU A 202 18.21 -0.15 0.08
CA LEU A 202 18.31 -0.84 -1.20
C LEU A 202 19.31 -2.00 -1.19
N LEU A 203 19.80 -2.42 -0.02
CA LEU A 203 20.72 -3.55 0.08
C LEU A 203 20.10 -4.87 -0.41
N LEU A 204 20.95 -5.74 -0.93
CA LEU A 204 20.64 -7.11 -1.35
C LEU A 204 21.11 -8.11 -0.28
N GLU A 205 20.76 -9.39 -0.43
CA GLU A 205 21.24 -10.44 0.47
C GLU A 205 22.76 -10.61 0.32
N GLY A 206 23.47 -10.71 1.46
CA GLY A 206 24.93 -10.80 1.49
C GLY A 206 25.69 -9.47 1.51
N GLU A 207 25.01 -8.33 1.42
CA GLU A 207 25.64 -7.00 1.48
C GLU A 207 25.88 -6.50 2.92
N THR A 208 26.76 -7.21 3.63
CA THR A 208 27.05 -6.97 5.06
C THR A 208 27.67 -5.60 5.33
N MET A 209 28.40 -4.99 4.38
CA MET A 209 28.95 -3.65 4.55
C MET A 209 27.85 -2.60 4.67
N LEU A 210 26.83 -2.68 3.79
CA LEU A 210 25.68 -1.78 3.83
C LEU A 210 24.83 -2.02 5.07
N GLU A 211 24.67 -3.27 5.49
CA GLU A 211 23.95 -3.62 6.72
C GLU A 211 24.61 -2.98 7.96
N ASN A 212 25.93 -3.14 8.12
CA ASN A 212 26.68 -2.52 9.20
C ASN A 212 26.65 -0.99 9.12
N ALA A 213 26.77 -0.44 7.91
CA ALA A 213 26.70 1.01 7.66
C ALA A 213 25.34 1.59 8.07
N ARG A 214 24.24 0.89 7.76
CA ARG A 214 22.87 1.26 8.15
C ARG A 214 22.73 1.42 9.66
N GLU A 215 23.20 0.42 10.42
CA GLU A 215 23.12 0.43 11.88
C GLU A 215 23.94 1.57 12.50
N LEU A 216 25.16 1.77 12.02
CA LEU A 216 26.05 2.82 12.52
C LEU A 216 25.53 4.22 12.14
N ALA A 217 25.09 4.42 10.90
CA ALA A 217 24.47 5.67 10.47
C ALA A 217 23.23 5.99 11.30
N ALA A 218 22.33 5.02 11.51
CA ALA A 218 21.15 5.20 12.36
C ALA A 218 21.52 5.61 13.80
N LYS A 219 22.57 5.02 14.37
CA LYS A 219 23.07 5.39 15.71
C LYS A 219 23.59 6.83 15.76
N LEU A 220 24.40 7.23 14.79
CA LEU A 220 24.97 8.58 14.70
C LEU A 220 23.88 9.63 14.45
N LEU A 221 22.90 9.33 13.61
CA LEU A 221 21.75 10.19 13.33
C LEU A 221 20.83 10.36 14.56
N LYS A 222 20.60 9.28 15.33
CA LYS A 222 19.87 9.37 16.62
C LYS A 222 20.63 10.21 17.65
N GLN A 223 21.96 10.16 17.64
CA GLN A 223 22.79 11.01 18.50
C GLN A 223 22.70 12.48 18.06
N TYR A 224 22.79 12.74 16.76
CA TYR A 224 22.63 14.06 16.16
C TYR A 224 21.33 14.75 16.61
N LEU A 225 20.20 14.05 16.55
CA LEU A 225 18.90 14.57 16.99
C LEU A 225 18.83 14.94 18.48
N LYS A 226 19.64 14.29 19.33
CA LYS A 226 19.70 14.59 20.77
C LYS A 226 20.59 15.79 21.07
N GLU A 227 21.63 16.00 20.28
CA GLU A 227 22.70 16.97 20.56
C GLU A 227 22.50 18.32 19.83
N ASN A 228 21.79 18.34 18.70
CA ASN A 228 21.72 19.51 17.83
C ASN A 228 20.28 20.01 17.63
N ASN A 229 20.03 21.26 18.02
CA ASN A 229 18.77 21.97 17.77
C ASN A 229 18.88 23.04 16.66
N ASP A 230 20.08 23.27 16.09
CA ASP A 230 20.36 24.45 15.27
C ASP A 230 20.05 24.28 13.77
N HIS A 231 20.07 23.05 13.25
CA HIS A 231 19.79 22.75 11.83
C HIS A 231 18.37 22.20 11.65
N GLN A 232 17.35 23.06 11.81
CA GLN A 232 15.93 22.65 11.79
C GLN A 232 15.54 21.78 10.59
N TYR A 233 16.02 22.12 9.38
CA TYR A 233 15.68 21.35 8.17
C TYR A 233 16.32 19.96 8.15
N LEU A 234 17.62 19.83 8.47
CA LEU A 234 18.28 18.52 8.46
C LEU A 234 17.78 17.64 9.61
N SER A 235 17.60 18.18 10.81
CA SER A 235 17.03 17.42 11.94
C SER A 235 15.64 16.86 11.60
N MET A 236 14.80 17.65 10.95
CA MET A 236 13.49 17.19 10.49
C MET A 236 13.61 16.08 9.43
N LEU A 237 14.49 16.20 8.44
CA LEU A 237 14.73 15.14 7.45
C LEU A 237 15.22 13.85 8.12
N VAL A 238 16.09 13.96 9.12
CA VAL A 238 16.64 12.83 9.86
C VAL A 238 15.57 12.14 10.70
N ASP A 239 14.73 12.90 11.41
CA ASP A 239 13.61 12.36 12.20
C ASP A 239 12.63 11.59 11.32
N HIS A 240 12.26 12.17 10.17
CA HIS A 240 11.38 11.54 9.19
C HIS A 240 11.97 10.26 8.58
N ALA A 241 13.26 10.26 8.23
CA ALA A 241 13.92 9.06 7.71
C ALA A 241 13.99 7.93 8.75
N LEU A 242 14.26 8.26 10.02
CA LEU A 242 14.34 7.29 11.12
C LEU A 242 12.96 6.73 11.53
N GLU A 243 11.87 7.44 11.23
CA GLU A 243 10.50 6.91 11.37
C GLU A 243 10.25 5.81 10.34
N LEU A 244 10.50 6.09 9.06
CA LEU A 244 10.38 5.15 7.96
C LEU A 244 11.28 5.63 6.79
N PRO A 245 12.20 4.79 6.29
CA PRO A 245 13.09 5.18 5.21
C PRO A 245 12.31 5.45 3.93
N LEU A 246 12.84 6.33 3.08
CA LEU A 246 12.24 6.76 1.83
C LEU A 246 11.86 5.58 0.92
N HIS A 247 12.73 4.55 0.84
CA HIS A 247 12.50 3.37 0.00
C HIS A 247 11.26 2.55 0.41
N TRP A 248 10.83 2.63 1.67
CA TRP A 248 9.65 1.92 2.17
C TRP A 248 8.41 2.81 2.29
N ARG A 249 8.55 4.11 2.02
CA ARG A 249 7.50 5.11 2.22
C ARG A 249 6.57 5.18 1.01
N MET A 250 5.30 5.43 1.27
CA MET A 250 4.31 5.68 0.23
C MET A 250 4.62 6.98 -0.51
N PRO A 251 4.90 6.97 -1.84
CA PRO A 251 5.31 8.17 -2.57
C PRO A 251 4.32 9.31 -2.46
N ARG A 252 3.01 9.02 -2.48
CA ARG A 252 1.98 10.05 -2.39
C ARG A 252 1.89 10.73 -1.02
N LEU A 253 2.20 10.01 0.06
CA LEU A 253 2.27 10.58 1.40
C LEU A 253 3.60 11.31 1.63
N GLU A 254 4.70 10.79 1.08
CA GLU A 254 5.97 11.51 1.03
C GLU A 254 5.80 12.85 0.30
N ALA A 255 5.16 12.87 -0.87
CA ALA A 255 4.91 14.09 -1.63
C ALA A 255 4.12 15.13 -0.82
N ARG A 256 3.07 14.70 -0.10
CA ARG A 256 2.28 15.62 0.73
C ARG A 256 3.13 16.29 1.79
N TRP A 257 3.93 15.49 2.51
CA TRP A 257 4.79 15.96 3.57
C TRP A 257 5.93 16.83 3.00
N PHE A 258 6.60 16.35 1.97
CA PHE A 258 7.78 17.00 1.41
C PHE A 258 7.46 18.31 0.70
N ILE A 259 6.25 18.49 0.15
CA ILE A 259 5.80 19.81 -0.34
C ILE A 259 5.84 20.86 0.77
N ASP A 260 5.28 20.54 1.95
CA ASP A 260 5.23 21.48 3.08
C ASP A 260 6.63 21.81 3.59
N GLU A 261 7.55 20.84 3.55
CA GLU A 261 8.91 21.04 4.02
C GLU A 261 9.82 21.71 2.99
N TYR A 262 9.65 21.40 1.70
CA TYR A 262 10.33 22.07 0.61
C TYR A 262 9.96 23.55 0.54
N GLU A 263 8.70 23.90 0.85
CA GLU A 263 8.27 25.30 0.96
C GLU A 263 9.06 26.07 2.02
N LYS A 264 9.46 25.43 3.13
CA LYS A 264 10.25 26.06 4.20
C LYS A 264 11.73 26.15 3.87
N SER A 265 12.22 25.39 2.88
CA SER A 265 13.62 25.42 2.47
C SER A 265 14.04 26.81 1.96
N LYS A 266 15.28 27.19 2.29
CA LYS A 266 15.90 28.43 1.80
C LYS A 266 16.34 28.31 0.33
N ASP A 267 16.66 27.08 -0.09
CA ASP A 267 17.19 26.78 -1.42
C ASP A 267 16.09 26.29 -2.38
N LYS A 268 14.81 26.48 -2.02
CA LYS A 268 13.69 26.02 -2.85
C LYS A 268 13.67 26.71 -4.22
N ASN A 269 13.30 25.94 -5.24
CA ASN A 269 12.98 26.47 -6.54
C ASN A 269 11.47 26.78 -6.61
N PRO A 270 11.06 28.04 -6.79
CA PRO A 270 9.65 28.42 -6.76
C PRO A 270 8.84 27.81 -7.90
N ILE A 271 9.44 27.56 -9.06
CA ILE A 271 8.77 26.95 -10.22
C ILE A 271 8.45 25.48 -9.92
N ILE A 272 9.41 24.76 -9.32
CA ILE A 272 9.22 23.36 -8.91
C ILE A 272 8.18 23.26 -7.79
N LEU A 273 8.24 24.15 -6.79
CA LEU A 273 7.25 24.16 -5.70
C LEU A 273 5.83 24.44 -6.22
N GLU A 274 5.68 25.44 -7.11
CA GLU A 274 4.38 25.75 -7.69
C GLU A 274 3.84 24.56 -8.50
N LEU A 275 4.69 23.91 -9.30
CA LEU A 275 4.31 22.71 -10.03
C LEU A 275 3.89 21.58 -9.07
N ALA A 276 4.63 21.34 -7.99
CA ALA A 276 4.33 20.29 -7.03
C ALA A 276 2.97 20.50 -6.35
N ILE A 277 2.67 21.72 -5.90
CA ILE A 277 1.39 22.06 -5.29
C ILE A 277 0.25 21.90 -6.29
N LEU A 278 0.43 22.42 -7.50
CA LEU A 278 -0.60 22.38 -8.54
C LEU A 278 -0.89 20.95 -8.99
N ASP A 279 0.15 20.17 -9.26
CA ASP A 279 0.03 18.76 -9.65
C ASP A 279 -0.59 17.92 -8.53
N TYR A 280 -0.16 18.10 -7.29
CA TYR A 280 -0.75 17.41 -6.15
C TYR A 280 -2.25 17.64 -6.07
N ASN A 281 -2.71 18.88 -6.22
CA ASN A 281 -4.15 19.20 -6.17
C ASN A 281 -4.92 18.64 -7.39
N ILE A 282 -4.34 18.68 -8.59
CA ILE A 282 -4.94 18.06 -9.78
C ILE A 282 -5.12 16.55 -9.55
N VAL A 283 -4.07 15.84 -9.12
CA VAL A 283 -4.15 14.40 -8.88
C VAL A 283 -5.11 14.06 -7.73
N GLN A 284 -5.11 14.86 -6.65
CA GLN A 284 -6.06 14.66 -5.55
C GLN A 284 -7.52 14.79 -6.02
N SER A 285 -7.78 15.71 -6.96
CA SER A 285 -9.12 15.88 -7.51
C SER A 285 -9.56 14.72 -8.42
N ILE A 286 -8.62 14.04 -9.08
CA ILE A 286 -8.88 12.78 -9.80
C ILE A 286 -9.21 11.67 -8.78
N HIS A 287 -8.42 11.53 -7.73
CA HIS A 287 -8.67 10.52 -6.69
C HIS A 287 -10.04 10.70 -6.01
N GLN A 288 -10.46 11.95 -5.78
CA GLN A 288 -11.79 12.24 -5.22
C GLN A 288 -12.92 11.82 -6.18
N GLU A 289 -12.71 11.89 -7.50
CA GLU A 289 -13.65 11.38 -8.49
C GLU A 289 -13.74 9.85 -8.43
N ASP A 290 -12.59 9.16 -8.42
CA ASP A 290 -12.50 7.71 -8.32
C ASP A 290 -13.21 7.20 -7.05
N LEU A 291 -12.94 7.87 -5.92
CA LEU A 291 -13.58 7.59 -4.64
C LEU A 291 -15.10 7.84 -4.67
N ARG A 292 -15.55 8.87 -5.38
CA ARG A 292 -16.99 9.15 -5.55
C ARG A 292 -17.68 8.03 -6.31
N TYR A 293 -17.02 7.48 -7.33
CA TYR A 293 -17.52 6.30 -8.03
C TYR A 293 -17.59 5.09 -7.09
N ALA A 294 -16.50 4.74 -6.43
CA ALA A 294 -16.44 3.60 -5.52
C ALA A 294 -17.46 3.72 -4.36
N SER A 295 -17.66 4.93 -3.82
CA SER A 295 -18.65 5.16 -2.76
C SER A 295 -20.10 5.08 -3.24
N THR A 296 -20.37 5.40 -4.51
CA THR A 296 -21.70 5.17 -5.10
C THR A 296 -21.99 3.68 -5.15
N TRP A 297 -21.07 2.90 -5.74
CA TRP A 297 -21.16 1.43 -5.78
C TRP A 297 -21.38 0.83 -4.39
N TRP A 298 -20.58 1.24 -3.40
CA TRP A 298 -20.68 0.70 -2.04
C TRP A 298 -22.03 1.00 -1.37
N LYS A 299 -22.57 2.22 -1.56
CA LYS A 299 -23.89 2.60 -1.06
C LYS A 299 -25.01 1.80 -1.71
N GLU A 300 -24.92 1.56 -3.02
CA GLU A 300 -25.92 0.81 -3.78
C GLU A 300 -25.93 -0.67 -3.39
N LEU A 301 -24.75 -1.26 -3.16
CA LEU A 301 -24.60 -2.62 -2.67
C LEU A 301 -25.21 -2.79 -1.27
N GLY A 302 -25.12 -1.75 -0.44
CA GLY A 302 -25.75 -1.67 0.87
C GLY A 302 -25.15 -2.61 1.93
N LEU A 303 -23.98 -3.22 1.66
CA LEU A 303 -23.32 -4.13 2.60
C LEU A 303 -22.92 -3.41 3.89
N GLY A 304 -22.33 -2.21 3.82
CA GLY A 304 -21.92 -1.46 5.01
C GLY A 304 -23.06 -1.18 6.02
N LYS A 305 -24.32 -1.08 5.54
CA LYS A 305 -25.50 -0.93 6.41
C LYS A 305 -26.08 -2.27 6.88
N ARG A 306 -26.04 -3.30 6.03
CA ARG A 306 -26.64 -4.62 6.32
C ARG A 306 -25.75 -5.48 7.20
N PHE A 307 -24.44 -5.33 7.09
CA PHE A 307 -23.43 -6.09 7.81
C PHE A 307 -22.91 -5.24 8.97
N SER A 308 -23.77 -4.94 9.94
CA SER A 308 -23.40 -4.11 11.10
C SER A 308 -22.30 -4.72 11.98
N PHE A 309 -21.96 -6.00 11.75
CA PHE A 309 -20.85 -6.69 12.41
C PHE A 309 -19.52 -6.52 11.67
N ALA A 310 -19.54 -6.10 10.40
CA ALA A 310 -18.35 -5.92 9.57
C ALA A 310 -17.94 -4.44 9.52
N ARG A 311 -16.67 -4.21 9.23
CA ARG A 311 -16.05 -2.89 9.08
C ARG A 311 -16.55 -2.20 7.81
N ASP A 312 -17.10 -0.99 7.99
CA ASP A 312 -17.39 -0.06 6.89
C ASP A 312 -16.21 0.92 6.72
N ARG A 313 -15.30 0.60 5.80
CA ARG A 313 -13.96 1.22 5.68
C ARG A 313 -13.58 1.54 4.23
N LEU A 314 -14.55 1.93 3.41
CA LEU A 314 -14.32 2.16 1.98
C LEU A 314 -13.24 3.22 1.71
N MET A 315 -13.18 4.26 2.54
CA MET A 315 -12.19 5.33 2.41
C MET A 315 -10.77 4.85 2.71
N GLU A 316 -10.60 4.04 3.75
CA GLU A 316 -9.33 3.40 4.08
C GLU A 316 -8.92 2.42 2.98
N ASN A 317 -9.87 1.65 2.46
CA ASN A 317 -9.67 0.76 1.32
C ASN A 317 -9.22 1.54 0.07
N PHE A 318 -9.83 2.70 -0.19
CA PHE A 318 -9.42 3.57 -1.29
C PHE A 318 -8.01 4.14 -1.07
N LEU A 319 -7.66 4.53 0.15
CA LEU A 319 -6.32 5.03 0.48
C LEU A 319 -5.23 4.00 0.19
N TRP A 320 -5.49 2.70 0.43
CA TRP A 320 -4.59 1.62 0.01
C TRP A 320 -4.34 1.65 -1.50
N THR A 321 -5.39 1.81 -2.31
CA THR A 321 -5.25 1.86 -3.78
C THR A 321 -4.48 3.08 -4.26
N VAL A 322 -4.56 4.22 -3.56
CA VAL A 322 -3.76 5.42 -3.86
C VAL A 322 -2.26 5.19 -3.62
N GLY A 323 -1.89 4.26 -2.74
CA GLY A 323 -0.49 3.85 -2.54
C GLY A 323 0.01 2.88 -3.59
N MET A 324 -0.89 2.08 -4.16
CA MET A 324 -0.58 1.10 -5.19
C MET A 324 -0.49 1.71 -6.59
N GLU A 325 -1.55 2.41 -6.98
CA GLU A 325 -1.79 2.91 -8.33
C GLU A 325 -1.52 4.41 -8.35
N ILE A 326 -0.23 4.75 -8.41
CA ILE A 326 0.30 6.10 -8.21
C ILE A 326 -0.02 7.00 -9.42
N ALA A 327 -0.08 6.43 -10.63
CA ALA A 327 -0.26 7.19 -11.85
C ALA A 327 -1.70 7.73 -11.95
N PRO A 328 -1.91 9.03 -12.22
CA PRO A 328 -3.25 9.62 -12.24
C PRO A 328 -4.23 8.95 -13.22
N GLU A 329 -3.73 8.39 -14.31
CA GLU A 329 -4.45 7.67 -15.36
C GLU A 329 -5.07 6.33 -14.90
N ASP A 330 -4.57 5.74 -13.81
CA ASP A 330 -4.99 4.41 -13.32
C ASP A 330 -6.31 4.44 -12.52
N GLY A 331 -7.21 5.37 -12.83
CA GLY A 331 -8.48 5.56 -12.11
C GLY A 331 -9.35 4.30 -12.08
N LYS A 332 -9.41 3.57 -13.20
CA LYS A 332 -10.11 2.28 -13.28
C LYS A 332 -9.54 1.26 -12.29
N SER A 333 -8.20 1.16 -12.22
CA SER A 333 -7.49 0.27 -11.30
C SER A 333 -7.80 0.61 -9.85
N ARG A 334 -7.68 1.90 -9.48
CA ARG A 334 -8.02 2.38 -8.13
C ARG A 334 -9.46 2.03 -7.73
N ILE A 335 -10.42 2.23 -8.63
CA ILE A 335 -11.82 1.92 -8.37
C ILE A 335 -12.01 0.41 -8.14
N PHE A 336 -11.55 -0.42 -9.08
CA PHE A 336 -11.75 -1.88 -9.00
C PHE A 336 -11.06 -2.47 -7.77
N LEU A 337 -9.82 -2.06 -7.47
CA LEU A 337 -9.11 -2.49 -6.28
C LEU A 337 -9.79 -2.05 -4.99
N THR A 338 -10.40 -0.85 -4.96
CA THR A 338 -11.17 -0.39 -3.79
C THR A 338 -12.37 -1.29 -3.55
N MET A 339 -13.06 -1.70 -4.62
CA MET A 339 -14.18 -2.65 -4.54
C MET A 339 -13.70 -4.00 -4.01
N VAL A 340 -12.57 -4.51 -4.52
CA VAL A 340 -11.95 -5.77 -4.06
C VAL A 340 -11.59 -5.70 -2.58
N TYR A 341 -10.91 -4.64 -2.13
CA TYR A 341 -10.59 -4.43 -0.71
C TYR A 341 -11.83 -4.38 0.18
N ALA A 342 -12.90 -3.71 -0.27
CA ALA A 342 -14.16 -3.65 0.47
C ALA A 342 -14.82 -5.04 0.61
N LEU A 343 -14.79 -5.85 -0.45
CA LEU A 343 -15.28 -7.23 -0.39
C LEU A 343 -14.42 -8.10 0.54
N ILE A 344 -13.09 -8.02 0.42
CA ILE A 344 -12.12 -8.71 1.30
C ILE A 344 -12.39 -8.35 2.77
N THR A 345 -12.57 -7.07 3.08
CA THR A 345 -12.82 -6.60 4.46
C THR A 345 -14.08 -7.25 5.05
N VAL A 346 -15.16 -7.34 4.28
CA VAL A 346 -16.41 -7.93 4.76
C VAL A 346 -16.28 -9.44 4.95
N ILE A 347 -15.65 -10.15 4.00
CA ILE A 347 -15.50 -11.60 4.15
C ILE A 347 -14.53 -11.96 5.26
N ASP A 348 -13.47 -11.19 5.48
CA ASP A 348 -12.57 -11.32 6.63
C ASP A 348 -13.37 -11.27 7.94
N ASP A 349 -14.23 -10.25 8.12
CA ASP A 349 -15.12 -10.13 9.29
C ASP A 349 -16.19 -11.24 9.39
N VAL A 350 -16.55 -11.88 8.27
CA VAL A 350 -17.40 -13.07 8.29
C VAL A 350 -16.64 -14.27 8.87
N TYR A 351 -15.39 -14.49 8.47
CA TYR A 351 -14.58 -15.63 8.91
C TYR A 351 -13.98 -15.46 10.31
N ASP A 352 -13.41 -14.30 10.63
CA ASP A 352 -12.67 -14.09 11.88
C ASP A 352 -13.58 -13.87 13.10
N LEU A 353 -14.83 -13.43 12.88
CA LEU A 353 -15.72 -12.91 13.91
C LEU A 353 -17.12 -13.52 13.87
N TYR A 354 -17.86 -13.36 12.77
CA TYR A 354 -19.32 -13.53 12.79
C TYR A 354 -19.83 -14.95 12.48
N GLY A 355 -19.22 -15.63 11.53
CA GLY A 355 -19.66 -16.94 11.03
C GLY A 355 -19.37 -18.09 11.99
N THR A 356 -20.27 -19.08 12.02
CA THR A 356 -19.98 -20.36 12.68
C THR A 356 -19.14 -21.24 11.76
N LEU A 357 -18.38 -22.19 12.31
CA LEU A 357 -17.52 -23.05 11.49
C LEU A 357 -18.29 -23.75 10.35
N ASP A 358 -19.48 -24.28 10.61
CA ASP A 358 -20.33 -24.92 9.60
C ASP A 358 -20.75 -23.94 8.49
N GLU A 359 -21.08 -22.69 8.85
CA GLU A 359 -21.42 -21.65 7.87
C GLU A 359 -20.21 -21.27 7.00
N LEU A 360 -19.02 -21.20 7.61
CA LEU A 360 -17.77 -20.88 6.91
C LEU A 360 -17.36 -21.99 5.94
N GLU A 361 -17.55 -23.26 6.30
CA GLU A 361 -17.35 -24.39 5.39
C GLU A 361 -18.30 -24.32 4.18
N LEU A 362 -19.58 -23.98 4.41
CA LEU A 362 -20.55 -23.79 3.32
C LEU A 362 -20.17 -22.61 2.41
N LEU A 363 -19.78 -21.46 2.98
CA LEU A 363 -19.35 -20.31 2.20
C LEU A 363 -18.13 -20.65 1.33
N THR A 364 -17.15 -21.36 1.90
CA THR A 364 -15.92 -21.78 1.21
C THR A 364 -16.26 -22.71 0.03
N ASP A 365 -17.12 -23.72 0.25
CA ASP A 365 -17.57 -24.64 -0.82
C ASP A 365 -18.34 -23.92 -1.93
N VAL A 366 -19.17 -22.92 -1.58
CA VAL A 366 -19.92 -22.15 -2.59
C VAL A 366 -18.99 -21.27 -3.43
N VAL A 367 -18.00 -20.62 -2.83
CA VAL A 367 -16.97 -19.85 -3.56
C VAL A 367 -16.12 -20.77 -4.46
N GLU A 368 -15.72 -21.95 -3.95
CA GLU A 368 -14.97 -22.94 -4.74
C GLU A 368 -15.77 -23.48 -5.92
N ARG A 369 -17.10 -23.61 -5.80
CA ARG A 369 -17.96 -23.96 -6.93
C ARG A 369 -18.10 -22.82 -7.91
N TRP A 370 -18.18 -21.58 -7.42
CA TRP A 370 -18.46 -20.37 -8.21
C TRP A 370 -19.75 -20.50 -9.05
N ASP A 371 -20.77 -21.11 -8.45
CA ASP A 371 -22.10 -21.29 -9.03
C ASP A 371 -23.11 -20.44 -8.26
N ILE A 372 -23.80 -19.54 -8.95
CA ILE A 372 -24.81 -18.68 -8.34
C ILE A 372 -25.98 -19.48 -7.76
N ASN A 373 -26.27 -20.66 -8.31
CA ASN A 373 -27.37 -21.50 -7.83
C ASN A 373 -27.07 -22.17 -6.49
N ALA A 374 -25.79 -22.32 -6.14
CA ALA A 374 -25.37 -22.90 -4.87
C ALA A 374 -25.64 -21.96 -3.67
N ILE A 375 -25.98 -20.69 -3.92
CA ILE A 375 -26.32 -19.67 -2.91
C ILE A 375 -27.43 -20.12 -1.95
N GLN A 376 -28.34 -20.99 -2.39
CA GLN A 376 -29.48 -21.45 -1.56
C GLN A 376 -29.04 -22.24 -0.32
N ARG A 377 -27.80 -22.73 -0.31
CA ARG A 377 -27.21 -23.47 0.82
C ARG A 377 -26.69 -22.55 1.93
N LEU A 378 -26.50 -21.27 1.64
CA LEU A 378 -25.95 -20.30 2.58
C LEU A 378 -27.04 -19.75 3.52
N PRO A 379 -26.68 -19.29 4.73
CA PRO A 379 -27.57 -18.46 5.53
C PRO A 379 -27.84 -17.11 4.84
N ASP A 380 -28.98 -16.49 5.11
CA ASP A 380 -29.48 -15.34 4.34
C ASP A 380 -28.49 -14.15 4.26
N TYR A 381 -27.73 -13.88 5.32
CA TYR A 381 -26.71 -12.82 5.28
C TYR A 381 -25.58 -13.17 4.30
N MET A 382 -25.06 -14.40 4.32
CA MET A 382 -24.03 -14.86 3.39
C MET A 382 -24.54 -14.92 1.93
N LYS A 383 -25.84 -15.14 1.70
CA LYS A 383 -26.41 -15.04 0.35
C LYS A 383 -26.18 -13.65 -0.24
N ILE A 384 -26.51 -12.61 0.54
CA ILE A 384 -26.34 -11.21 0.09
C ILE A 384 -24.88 -10.93 -0.23
N TYR A 385 -23.96 -11.36 0.64
CA TYR A 385 -22.53 -11.18 0.43
C TYR A 385 -22.03 -11.95 -0.81
N TYR A 386 -22.33 -13.24 -0.93
CA TYR A 386 -21.86 -14.05 -2.05
C TYR A 386 -22.41 -13.54 -3.39
N HIS A 387 -23.67 -13.10 -3.43
CA HIS A 387 -24.25 -12.49 -4.63
C HIS A 387 -23.53 -11.18 -5.01
N ALA A 388 -23.17 -10.36 -4.03
CA ALA A 388 -22.39 -9.13 -4.25
C ALA A 388 -20.98 -9.44 -4.77
N LEU A 389 -20.29 -10.40 -4.16
CA LEU A 389 -18.97 -10.89 -4.60
C LEU A 389 -19.03 -11.42 -6.02
N TYR A 390 -19.94 -12.35 -6.30
CA TYR A 390 -20.09 -13.01 -7.60
C TYR A 390 -20.33 -11.98 -8.71
N ASN A 391 -21.26 -11.05 -8.50
CA ASN A 391 -21.56 -10.02 -9.50
C ASN A 391 -20.37 -9.09 -9.73
N SER A 392 -19.76 -8.56 -8.67
CA SER A 392 -18.67 -7.58 -8.79
C SER A 392 -17.45 -8.19 -9.49
N VAL A 393 -17.07 -9.42 -9.12
CA VAL A 393 -15.92 -10.10 -9.71
C VAL A 393 -16.19 -10.49 -11.17
N ASN A 394 -17.39 -10.95 -11.50
CA ASN A 394 -17.74 -11.26 -12.88
C ASN A 394 -17.87 -10.01 -13.76
N GLU A 395 -18.27 -8.87 -13.19
CA GLU A 395 -18.26 -7.58 -13.89
C GLU A 395 -16.85 -7.14 -14.24
N MET A 396 -15.91 -7.21 -13.27
CA MET A 396 -14.49 -6.93 -13.54
C MET A 396 -13.92 -7.89 -14.60
N ALA A 397 -14.23 -9.18 -14.50
CA ALA A 397 -13.79 -10.18 -15.47
C ALA A 397 -14.37 -9.94 -16.87
N PHE A 398 -15.62 -9.48 -16.95
CA PHE A 398 -16.25 -9.10 -18.21
C PHE A 398 -15.56 -7.90 -18.84
N ASP A 399 -15.12 -6.94 -18.02
CA ASP A 399 -14.37 -5.79 -18.49
C ASP A 399 -13.03 -6.20 -19.13
N THR A 400 -12.27 -7.09 -18.49
CA THR A 400 -11.05 -7.68 -19.08
C THR A 400 -11.36 -8.46 -20.36
N LEU A 401 -12.44 -9.26 -20.40
CA LEU A 401 -12.85 -9.99 -21.59
C LEU A 401 -13.22 -9.05 -22.75
N LYS A 402 -13.91 -7.95 -22.45
CA LYS A 402 -14.33 -6.94 -23.42
C LYS A 402 -13.15 -6.19 -24.03
N GLU A 403 -12.16 -5.83 -23.21
CA GLU A 403 -11.02 -5.00 -23.62
C GLU A 403 -9.89 -5.83 -24.23
N GLN A 404 -9.61 -7.01 -23.66
CA GLN A 404 -8.43 -7.82 -24.00
C GLN A 404 -8.78 -9.18 -24.63
N GLY A 405 -10.06 -9.57 -24.66
CA GLY A 405 -10.50 -10.84 -25.27
C GLY A 405 -10.18 -12.09 -24.43
N ILE A 406 -9.73 -11.92 -23.18
CA ILE A 406 -9.27 -13.02 -22.32
C ILE A 406 -10.30 -13.27 -21.21
N ASN A 407 -10.72 -14.53 -21.04
CA ASN A 407 -11.62 -14.93 -19.97
C ASN A 407 -10.84 -15.22 -18.67
N VAL A 408 -10.88 -14.27 -17.73
CA VAL A 408 -10.15 -14.34 -16.45
C VAL A 408 -11.00 -14.86 -15.28
N ILE A 409 -12.25 -15.27 -15.50
CA ILE A 409 -13.11 -15.84 -14.44
C ILE A 409 -12.45 -17.06 -13.77
N PRO A 410 -11.88 -18.05 -14.49
CA PRO A 410 -11.25 -19.21 -13.84
C PRO A 410 -10.08 -18.83 -12.93
N PHE A 411 -9.30 -17.83 -13.35
CA PHE A 411 -8.17 -17.29 -12.59
C PHE A 411 -8.63 -16.60 -11.31
N LEU A 412 -9.59 -15.67 -11.42
CA LEU A 412 -10.15 -14.96 -10.26
C LEU A 412 -10.84 -15.90 -9.28
N LYS A 413 -11.59 -16.88 -9.79
CA LYS A 413 -12.23 -17.92 -9.00
C LYS A 413 -11.21 -18.65 -8.11
N LYS A 414 -10.07 -19.06 -8.66
CA LYS A 414 -9.03 -19.76 -7.90
C LYS A 414 -8.50 -18.87 -6.76
N LEU A 415 -8.18 -17.61 -7.05
CA LEU A 415 -7.62 -16.70 -6.04
C LEU A 415 -8.59 -16.42 -4.88
N TRP A 416 -9.88 -16.18 -5.18
CA TRP A 416 -10.91 -16.05 -4.15
C TRP A 416 -11.11 -17.34 -3.35
N THR A 417 -10.99 -18.50 -4.01
CA THR A 417 -11.05 -19.80 -3.35
C THR A 417 -9.88 -20.00 -2.39
N ASP A 418 -8.66 -19.70 -2.83
CA ASP A 418 -7.44 -19.82 -2.04
C ASP A 418 -7.52 -18.91 -0.80
N LEU A 419 -8.01 -17.67 -0.96
CA LEU A 419 -8.27 -16.76 0.16
C LEU A 419 -9.29 -17.34 1.16
N CYS A 420 -10.44 -17.83 0.69
CA CYS A 420 -11.47 -18.40 1.56
C CYS A 420 -10.98 -19.67 2.29
N LYS A 421 -10.16 -20.49 1.64
CA LYS A 421 -9.54 -21.67 2.26
C LYS A 421 -8.53 -21.26 3.34
N ALA A 422 -7.75 -20.21 3.10
CA ALA A 422 -6.81 -19.67 4.07
C ALA A 422 -7.53 -19.12 5.31
N TYR A 423 -8.63 -18.37 5.11
CA TYR A 423 -9.49 -17.92 6.22
C TYR A 423 -10.15 -19.08 6.96
N LEU A 424 -10.61 -20.11 6.24
CA LEU A 424 -11.21 -21.29 6.87
C LEU A 424 -10.20 -22.03 7.75
N LEU A 425 -8.93 -22.12 7.32
CA LEU A 425 -7.88 -22.73 8.12
C LEU A 425 -7.64 -21.95 9.43
N GLU A 426 -7.57 -20.63 9.35
CA GLU A 426 -7.47 -19.78 10.55
C GLU A 426 -8.67 -19.94 11.48
N ALA A 427 -9.88 -19.99 10.94
CA ALA A 427 -11.08 -20.27 11.72
C ALA A 427 -11.00 -21.65 12.39
N LYS A 428 -10.49 -22.68 11.70
CA LYS A 428 -10.29 -24.02 12.30
C LYS A 428 -9.29 -24.00 13.44
N TRP A 429 -8.19 -23.25 13.31
CA TRP A 429 -7.25 -23.05 14.42
C TRP A 429 -7.91 -22.35 15.61
N TYR A 430 -8.69 -21.31 15.36
CA TYR A 430 -9.46 -20.61 16.39
C TYR A 430 -10.40 -21.54 17.16
N TYR A 431 -11.28 -22.26 16.45
CA TYR A 431 -12.30 -23.12 17.06
C TYR A 431 -11.72 -24.33 17.80
N SER A 432 -10.55 -24.82 17.37
CA SER A 432 -9.85 -25.93 18.04
C SER A 432 -8.92 -25.48 19.18
N GLY A 433 -8.68 -24.17 19.33
CA GLY A 433 -7.69 -23.62 20.26
C GLY A 433 -6.25 -23.97 19.88
N TYR A 434 -6.01 -24.28 18.61
CA TYR A 434 -4.69 -24.64 18.10
C TYR A 434 -3.82 -23.39 17.91
N THR A 435 -2.56 -23.46 18.36
CA THR A 435 -1.55 -22.45 18.07
C THR A 435 -0.51 -23.06 17.14
N PRO A 436 -0.44 -22.61 15.87
CA PRO A 436 0.54 -23.12 14.90
C PRO A 436 1.97 -22.70 15.27
N THR A 437 2.96 -23.33 14.62
CA THR A 437 4.33 -22.78 14.61
C THR A 437 4.37 -21.49 13.81
N LEU A 438 5.45 -20.69 13.93
CA LEU A 438 5.56 -19.46 13.14
C LEU A 438 5.55 -19.78 11.64
N GLN A 439 6.23 -20.84 11.21
CA GLN A 439 6.29 -21.20 9.80
C GLN A 439 4.93 -21.68 9.27
N GLU A 440 4.24 -22.55 10.01
CA GLU A 440 2.90 -23.02 9.63
C GLU A 440 1.90 -21.86 9.54
N TYR A 441 1.97 -20.92 10.48
CA TYR A 441 1.19 -19.68 10.40
C TYR A 441 1.54 -18.90 9.13
N ILE A 442 2.83 -18.62 8.89
CA ILE A 442 3.29 -17.83 7.73
C ILE A 442 2.79 -18.46 6.43
N ASP A 443 2.93 -19.78 6.25
CA ASP A 443 2.56 -20.50 5.03
C ASP A 443 1.09 -20.31 4.63
N ASN A 444 0.21 -20.03 5.60
CA ASN A 444 -1.18 -19.64 5.36
C ASN A 444 -1.39 -18.12 5.34
N ALA A 445 -0.72 -17.41 6.24
CA ALA A 445 -1.00 -16.03 6.59
C ALA A 445 -0.68 -15.03 5.46
N TRP A 446 0.29 -15.35 4.60
CA TRP A 446 0.60 -14.52 3.42
C TRP A 446 -0.51 -14.59 2.36
N ILE A 447 -1.35 -15.64 2.36
CA ILE A 447 -2.56 -15.73 1.52
C ILE A 447 -3.72 -15.04 2.22
N SER A 448 -3.96 -15.34 3.50
CA SER A 448 -5.13 -14.82 4.24
C SER A 448 -5.13 -13.30 4.42
N ILE A 449 -3.97 -12.64 4.27
CA ILE A 449 -3.92 -11.17 4.25
C ILE A 449 -4.54 -10.55 2.97
N GLY A 450 -4.81 -11.35 1.94
CA GLY A 450 -5.43 -10.91 0.68
C GLY A 450 -4.48 -10.19 -0.29
N GLY A 451 -3.20 -10.05 0.05
CA GLY A 451 -2.20 -9.34 -0.77
C GLY A 451 -2.04 -9.92 -2.17
N SER A 452 -1.96 -11.26 -2.28
CA SER A 452 -1.81 -11.94 -3.56
C SER A 452 -3.03 -11.78 -4.46
N LEU A 453 -4.23 -11.82 -3.88
CA LEU A 453 -5.49 -11.56 -4.59
C LEU A 453 -5.54 -10.13 -5.12
N VAL A 454 -5.20 -9.14 -4.28
CA VAL A 454 -5.20 -7.72 -4.66
C VAL A 454 -4.18 -7.45 -5.77
N LEU A 455 -2.95 -7.96 -5.65
CA LEU A 455 -1.92 -7.80 -6.69
C LEU A 455 -2.33 -8.47 -8.01
N ALA A 456 -3.00 -9.61 -7.93
CA ALA A 456 -3.55 -10.27 -9.11
C ALA A 456 -4.64 -9.43 -9.78
N HIS A 457 -5.56 -8.83 -9.02
CA HIS A 457 -6.56 -7.90 -9.57
C HIS A 457 -5.89 -6.67 -10.20
N SER A 458 -4.84 -6.10 -9.58
CA SER A 458 -4.09 -4.96 -10.13
C SER A 458 -3.49 -5.33 -11.50
N TYR A 459 -2.89 -6.52 -11.61
CA TYR A 459 -2.37 -7.02 -12.89
C TYR A 459 -3.45 -7.14 -13.97
N LEU A 460 -4.68 -7.55 -13.62
CA LEU A 460 -5.78 -7.71 -14.57
C LEU A 460 -6.35 -6.40 -15.12
N VAL A 461 -6.18 -5.29 -14.41
CA VAL A 461 -6.65 -3.97 -14.87
C VAL A 461 -5.64 -3.31 -15.81
N ASN A 462 -4.42 -3.84 -15.92
CA ASN A 462 -3.43 -3.39 -16.89
C ASN A 462 -3.80 -3.83 -18.33
N ASP A 463 -3.51 -3.00 -19.32
CA ASP A 463 -3.82 -3.22 -20.74
C ASP A 463 -3.00 -4.34 -21.41
N HIS A 464 -2.02 -4.93 -20.70
CA HIS A 464 -1.04 -5.85 -21.27
C HIS A 464 -0.95 -7.19 -20.51
N ILE A 465 -2.08 -7.85 -20.23
CA ILE A 465 -2.02 -9.17 -19.59
C ILE A 465 -1.53 -10.24 -20.58
N THR A 466 -0.63 -11.09 -20.12
CA THR A 466 -0.13 -12.26 -20.84
C THR A 466 -0.53 -13.56 -20.15
N GLU A 467 -0.70 -14.63 -20.93
CA GLU A 467 -0.92 -15.99 -20.37
C GLU A 467 0.22 -16.41 -19.44
N GLU A 468 1.47 -16.04 -19.76
CA GLU A 468 2.63 -16.29 -18.91
C GLU A 468 2.53 -15.57 -17.55
N GLY A 469 2.15 -14.29 -17.55
CA GLY A 469 1.97 -13.54 -16.30
C GLY A 469 0.79 -14.07 -15.47
N LEU A 470 -0.33 -14.45 -16.10
CA LEU A 470 -1.44 -15.12 -15.42
C LEU A 470 -0.99 -16.44 -14.77
N HIS A 471 -0.27 -17.28 -15.52
CA HIS A 471 0.26 -18.54 -15.00
C HIS A 471 1.28 -18.33 -13.87
N SER A 472 2.14 -17.31 -14.00
CA SER A 472 3.15 -16.94 -12.99
C SER A 472 2.51 -16.56 -11.66
N ILE A 473 1.40 -15.83 -11.68
CA ILE A 473 0.62 -15.50 -10.48
C ILE A 473 -0.15 -16.73 -9.97
N GLN A 474 -0.74 -17.51 -10.86
CA GLN A 474 -1.70 -18.56 -10.50
C GLN A 474 -1.07 -19.81 -9.88
N GLU A 475 0.02 -20.32 -10.48
CA GLU A 475 0.59 -21.64 -10.14
C GLU A 475 1.79 -21.52 -9.21
N ASN A 476 2.64 -20.51 -9.41
CA ASN A 476 3.88 -20.37 -8.65
C ASN A 476 3.83 -19.29 -7.60
N TYR A 477 2.77 -18.45 -7.58
CA TYR A 477 2.72 -17.21 -6.82
C TYR A 477 4.06 -16.50 -6.90
N SER A 478 4.38 -15.98 -8.10
CA SER A 478 5.68 -15.38 -8.41
C SER A 478 6.32 -14.77 -7.18
N ASP A 479 7.55 -15.14 -6.92
CA ASP A 479 8.35 -14.78 -5.75
C ASP A 479 8.10 -13.37 -5.18
N ILE A 480 7.98 -12.36 -6.06
CA ILE A 480 7.64 -10.97 -5.71
C ILE A 480 6.24 -10.79 -5.09
N VAL A 481 5.22 -11.50 -5.57
CA VAL A 481 3.85 -11.51 -5.02
C VAL A 481 3.83 -12.15 -3.63
N TYR A 482 4.50 -13.30 -3.48
CA TYR A 482 4.66 -13.95 -2.18
C TYR A 482 5.34 -13.01 -1.18
N ARG A 483 6.50 -12.45 -1.54
CA ARG A 483 7.29 -11.57 -0.67
C ARG A 483 6.56 -10.27 -0.33
N SER A 484 5.88 -9.66 -1.29
CA SER A 484 5.07 -8.45 -1.05
C SER A 484 3.92 -8.76 -0.07
N SER A 485 3.23 -9.88 -0.25
CA SER A 485 2.14 -10.31 0.64
C SER A 485 2.64 -10.65 2.03
N LEU A 486 3.83 -11.27 2.14
CA LEU A 486 4.47 -11.56 3.42
C LEU A 486 4.80 -10.27 4.19
N ILE A 487 5.36 -9.24 3.53
CA ILE A 487 5.62 -7.96 4.18
C ILE A 487 4.33 -7.32 4.70
N ILE A 488 3.27 -7.32 3.87
CA ILE A 488 1.95 -6.80 4.29
C ILE A 488 1.46 -7.53 5.53
N ARG A 489 1.50 -8.87 5.53
CA ARG A 489 1.08 -9.71 6.67
C ARG A 489 1.88 -9.38 7.92
N LEU A 490 3.22 -9.40 7.84
CA LEU A 490 4.06 -9.18 9.02
C LEU A 490 3.93 -7.74 9.56
N ALA A 491 3.79 -6.74 8.67
CA ALA A 491 3.53 -5.36 9.07
C ALA A 491 2.14 -5.17 9.68
N ASN A 492 1.13 -5.88 9.17
CA ASN A 492 -0.22 -5.94 9.75
C ASN A 492 -0.15 -6.49 11.17
N ASP A 493 0.37 -7.71 11.35
CA ASP A 493 0.48 -8.36 12.65
C ASP A 493 1.23 -7.51 13.69
N LEU A 494 2.30 -6.82 13.27
CA LEU A 494 3.07 -5.93 14.14
C LEU A 494 2.23 -4.83 14.78
N GLY A 495 1.27 -4.26 14.06
CA GLY A 495 0.44 -3.20 14.63
C GLY A 495 -0.92 -3.67 15.16
N THR A 496 -1.46 -4.80 14.67
CA THR A 496 -2.81 -5.23 15.06
C THR A 496 -2.85 -6.29 16.18
N SER A 497 -1.79 -7.10 16.33
CA SER A 497 -1.77 -8.27 17.23
C SER A 497 -2.32 -8.01 18.65
N SER A 498 -1.89 -6.93 19.30
CA SER A 498 -2.33 -6.62 20.67
C SER A 498 -3.82 -6.29 20.78
N TYR A 499 -4.42 -5.72 19.72
CA TYR A 499 -5.84 -5.43 19.67
C TYR A 499 -6.64 -6.68 19.29
N GLU A 500 -6.14 -7.45 18.33
CA GLU A 500 -6.78 -8.66 17.81
C GLU A 500 -6.87 -9.77 18.86
N LEU A 501 -5.82 -9.97 19.66
CA LEU A 501 -5.87 -10.90 20.78
C LEU A 501 -6.93 -10.53 21.81
N LYS A 502 -7.11 -9.24 22.10
CA LYS A 502 -8.09 -8.76 23.10
C LYS A 502 -9.54 -8.99 22.65
N ARG A 503 -9.81 -9.00 21.35
CA ARG A 503 -11.14 -9.28 20.78
C ARG A 503 -11.41 -10.77 20.55
N GLY A 504 -10.43 -11.64 20.80
CA GLY A 504 -10.56 -13.09 20.67
C GLY A 504 -10.37 -13.58 19.24
N ASP A 505 -9.23 -13.23 18.64
CA ASP A 505 -8.74 -13.71 17.34
C ASP A 505 -7.66 -14.81 17.52
N ILE A 506 -7.21 -15.45 16.44
CA ILE A 506 -6.09 -16.41 16.47
C ILE A 506 -4.76 -15.75 16.87
N PRO A 507 -3.81 -16.52 17.43
CA PRO A 507 -2.41 -16.10 17.51
C PRO A 507 -1.90 -15.62 16.15
N LYS A 508 -1.29 -14.43 16.11
CA LYS A 508 -0.61 -13.90 14.91
C LYS A 508 0.87 -14.27 14.95
N SER A 509 1.66 -13.80 13.99
CA SER A 509 3.10 -14.14 13.89
C SER A 509 3.88 -13.95 15.20
N ILE A 510 3.62 -12.87 15.93
CA ILE A 510 4.27 -12.58 17.23
C ILE A 510 3.98 -13.68 18.25
N GLN A 511 2.72 -14.07 18.39
CA GLN A 511 2.32 -15.08 19.37
C GLN A 511 2.75 -16.49 18.96
N CYS A 512 2.71 -16.81 17.65
CA CYS A 512 3.21 -18.08 17.14
C CYS A 512 4.71 -18.23 17.43
N TYR A 513 5.50 -17.18 17.23
CA TYR A 513 6.91 -17.18 17.57
C TYR A 513 7.17 -17.33 19.07
N MET A 514 6.42 -16.59 19.91
CA MET A 514 6.52 -16.71 21.37
C MET A 514 6.18 -18.14 21.84
N HIS A 515 5.15 -18.75 21.24
CA HIS A 515 4.73 -20.12 21.56
C HIS A 515 5.78 -21.17 21.18
N GLU A 516 6.39 -21.05 20.00
CA GLU A 516 7.39 -22.00 19.50
C GLU A 516 8.75 -21.86 20.19
N SER A 517 9.19 -20.64 20.48
CA SER A 517 10.54 -20.36 20.98
C SER A 517 10.63 -20.12 22.49
N GLY A 518 9.51 -19.79 23.15
CA GLY A 518 9.48 -19.32 24.53
C GLY A 518 10.00 -17.87 24.71
N ALA A 519 10.20 -17.12 23.63
CA ALA A 519 10.67 -15.75 23.66
C ALA A 519 9.65 -14.77 24.26
N SER A 520 10.15 -13.62 24.73
CA SER A 520 9.32 -12.48 25.14
C SER A 520 8.63 -11.81 23.94
N GLU A 521 7.57 -11.02 24.18
CA GLU A 521 6.90 -10.25 23.11
C GLU A 521 7.87 -9.26 22.43
N GLU A 522 8.81 -8.68 23.18
CA GLU A 522 9.80 -7.74 22.66
C GLU A 522 10.76 -8.44 21.67
N GLU A 523 11.29 -9.60 22.06
CA GLU A 523 12.12 -10.45 21.20
C GLU A 523 11.35 -10.95 19.98
N ALA A 524 10.08 -11.31 20.15
CA ALA A 524 9.21 -11.75 19.05
C ALA A 524 8.96 -10.63 18.04
N ARG A 525 8.59 -9.43 18.50
CA ARG A 525 8.42 -8.25 17.63
C ARG A 525 9.69 -7.90 16.89
N GLU A 526 10.84 -8.01 17.56
CA GLU A 526 12.14 -7.78 16.93
C GLU A 526 12.47 -8.86 15.88
N HIS A 527 12.15 -10.12 16.15
CA HIS A 527 12.26 -11.19 15.16
C HIS A 527 11.40 -10.92 13.93
N ILE A 528 10.14 -10.51 14.10
CA ILE A 528 9.26 -10.17 12.97
C ILE A 528 9.77 -8.97 12.17
N ARG A 529 10.33 -7.94 12.81
CA ARG A 529 10.99 -6.82 12.09
C ARG A 529 12.15 -7.32 11.25
N LYS A 530 13.00 -8.21 11.78
CA LYS A 530 14.11 -8.82 11.03
C LYS A 530 13.63 -9.66 9.84
N LEU A 531 12.49 -10.33 9.95
CA LEU A 531 11.87 -11.03 8.82
C LEU A 531 11.41 -10.06 7.73
N ILE A 532 10.80 -8.92 8.10
CA ILE A 532 10.43 -7.86 7.15
C ILE A 532 11.68 -7.32 6.46
N ASP A 533 12.73 -6.96 7.21
CA ASP A 533 14.02 -6.50 6.69
C ASP A 533 14.60 -7.50 5.68
N SER A 534 14.66 -8.79 6.05
CA SER A 534 15.18 -9.85 5.18
C SER A 534 14.33 -10.02 3.92
N THR A 535 13.01 -9.93 4.03
CA THR A 535 12.09 -10.04 2.90
C THR A 535 12.26 -8.86 1.93
N TRP A 536 12.48 -7.64 2.43
CA TRP A 536 12.79 -6.48 1.60
C TRP A 536 14.08 -6.65 0.79
N LYS A 537 15.13 -7.26 1.35
CA LYS A 537 16.38 -7.55 0.60
C LYS A 537 16.09 -8.41 -0.63
N LYS A 538 15.25 -9.43 -0.48
CA LYS A 538 14.83 -10.32 -1.58
C LYS A 538 13.92 -9.61 -2.60
N ILE A 539 13.05 -8.70 -2.15
CA ILE A 539 12.29 -7.85 -3.08
C ILE A 539 13.20 -6.93 -3.89
N ASN A 540 14.22 -6.35 -3.26
CA ASN A 540 15.21 -5.52 -3.98
C ASN A 540 15.91 -6.34 -5.07
N GLU A 541 16.22 -7.62 -4.82
CA GLU A 541 16.76 -8.54 -5.83
C GLU A 541 15.79 -8.82 -6.98
N ASP A 542 14.50 -9.05 -6.66
CA ASP A 542 13.45 -9.27 -7.67
C ASP A 542 13.29 -8.09 -8.60
N GLN A 543 13.35 -6.87 -8.06
CA GLN A 543 13.24 -5.64 -8.85
C GLN A 543 14.41 -5.46 -9.83
N MET A 544 15.56 -6.05 -9.53
CA MET A 544 16.74 -6.05 -10.42
C MET A 544 16.71 -7.22 -11.42
N ALA A 545 15.81 -8.19 -11.23
CA ALA A 545 15.61 -9.30 -12.14
C ALA A 545 14.64 -8.94 -13.27
N LYS A 546 14.76 -9.64 -14.41
CA LYS A 546 13.74 -9.58 -15.46
C LYS A 546 12.52 -10.35 -15.00
N LEU A 547 11.47 -9.64 -14.59
CA LEU A 547 10.20 -10.26 -14.23
C LEU A 547 9.30 -10.43 -15.47
N PRO A 548 8.38 -11.42 -15.48
CA PRO A 548 7.39 -11.59 -16.55
C PRO A 548 6.27 -10.53 -16.50
N PHE A 549 6.35 -9.59 -15.56
CA PHE A 549 5.47 -8.44 -15.46
C PHE A 549 6.07 -7.29 -16.26
N PRO A 550 5.26 -6.50 -17.00
CA PRO A 550 5.77 -5.25 -17.57
C PRO A 550 6.39 -4.44 -16.45
N HIS A 551 7.57 -3.84 -16.70
CA HIS A 551 8.12 -2.88 -15.76
C HIS A 551 7.07 -1.79 -15.57
N PHE A 552 6.53 -1.69 -14.35
CA PHE A 552 5.83 -0.50 -13.93
C PHE A 552 6.90 0.59 -13.84
N GLU A 553 7.11 1.28 -14.96
CA GLU A 553 7.70 2.63 -14.93
C GLU A 553 6.68 3.46 -14.14
N GLY A 554 7.07 3.88 -12.94
CA GLY A 554 6.24 4.65 -12.02
C GLY A 554 7.04 5.69 -11.26
#